data_AF-A0A814I511-F1
#
_entry.id   AF-A0A814I511-F1
#
_cell.length_a   1.000
_cell.length_b   1.000
_cell.length_c   1.000
_cell.angle_alpha   90.00
_cell.angle_beta   90.00
_cell.angle_gamma   90.00
#
_symmetry.space_group_name_H-M   'P 1'
#
loop_
_entity.id
_entity.type
_entity.pdbx_description
1 polymer ?
#
loop_
_entity_poly.entity_id
_entity_poly.type
_entity_poly.pdbx_seq_one_letter_code
_entity_poly.pdbx_strand_id
1 'polypeptide(L)'
;MAESDAWILTTGLNNGVSKLVGEGISQYRLLRRHPKDVVCIGLTMWGTINEKTRIDLKKASQIGASDEACKRQIRDDVQEDKETLDPHHTHCILFDSGNLNEYLSDSQRSSFVQYVCDDKNSHACYAVTIVVEGGLKTPQVVQFDIDNGRPVVIIHGSGRMADVLSNLIELTTDFDQNKQRFASRK
;
A
#
# COMPACT_ATOMS: atom_id res chain seq x y z
N MET A 1 23.42 1.81 9.37
CA MET A 1 22.14 2.44 8.99
C MET A 1 21.12 2.03 10.04
N ALA A 2 20.42 2.99 10.65
CA ALA A 2 19.34 2.69 11.57
C ALA A 2 18.22 2.03 10.75
N GLU A 3 18.04 0.73 10.90
CA GLU A 3 16.97 -0.01 10.25
C GLU A 3 15.74 0.12 11.14
N SER A 4 14.71 0.82 10.66
CA SER A 4 13.43 0.91 11.34
C SER A 4 12.67 -0.41 11.18
N ASP A 5 12.24 -1.01 12.29
CA ASP A 5 11.22 -2.08 12.27
C ASP A 5 9.87 -1.44 11.88
N ALA A 6 9.60 -1.42 10.57
CA ALA A 6 8.40 -0.82 10.00
C ALA A 6 7.56 -1.86 9.25
N TRP A 7 6.25 -1.64 9.20
CA TRP A 7 5.32 -2.44 8.41
C TRP A 7 5.03 -1.74 7.08
N ILE A 8 4.98 -2.52 6.00
CA ILE A 8 4.60 -2.03 4.68
C ILE A 8 3.15 -2.45 4.42
N LEU A 9 2.27 -1.47 4.20
CA LEU A 9 0.86 -1.70 3.88
C LEU A 9 0.61 -1.40 2.40
N THR A 10 0.00 -2.35 1.69
CA THR A 10 -0.38 -2.19 0.27
C THR A 10 -1.79 -2.74 0.05
N THR A 11 -2.23 -2.84 -1.22
CA THR A 11 -3.45 -3.59 -1.55
C THR A 11 -3.25 -5.11 -1.42
N GLY A 12 -2.03 -5.64 -1.46
CA GLY A 12 -1.77 -7.08 -1.43
C GLY A 12 -2.12 -7.82 -2.71
N LEU A 13 -2.53 -7.10 -3.75
CA LEU A 13 -2.89 -7.65 -5.04
C LEU A 13 -1.65 -7.73 -5.92
N ASN A 14 -1.59 -8.73 -6.80
CA ASN A 14 -0.48 -8.94 -7.74
C ASN A 14 -0.58 -8.03 -8.97
N ASN A 15 -0.83 -6.74 -8.75
CA ASN A 15 -0.90 -5.72 -9.78
C ASN A 15 -0.40 -4.35 -9.28
N GLY A 16 -0.19 -3.43 -10.22
CA GLY A 16 0.20 -2.06 -9.95
C GLY A 16 1.41 -1.93 -9.01
N VAL A 17 1.35 -0.95 -8.11
CA VAL A 17 2.41 -0.66 -7.14
C VAL A 17 2.59 -1.79 -6.12
N SER A 18 1.50 -2.50 -5.76
CA SER A 18 1.56 -3.60 -4.79
C SER A 18 2.46 -4.74 -5.28
N LYS A 19 2.37 -5.08 -6.56
CA LYS A 19 3.28 -6.06 -7.19
C LYS A 19 4.74 -5.62 -7.15
N LEU A 20 5.03 -4.35 -7.49
CA LEU A 20 6.40 -3.81 -7.46
C LEU A 20 7.00 -3.87 -6.04
N VAL A 21 6.19 -3.60 -5.02
CA VAL A 21 6.59 -3.76 -3.61
C VAL A 21 6.93 -5.22 -3.31
N GLY A 22 6.08 -6.16 -3.71
CA GLY A 22 6.31 -7.59 -3.55
C GLY A 22 7.61 -8.07 -4.21
N GLU A 23 7.84 -7.67 -5.46
CA GLU A 23 9.07 -7.96 -6.20
C GLU A 23 10.31 -7.37 -5.52
N GLY A 24 10.22 -6.13 -5.02
CA GLY A 24 11.30 -5.48 -4.27
C GLY A 24 11.66 -6.22 -2.98
N ILE A 25 10.66 -6.72 -2.24
CA ILE A 25 10.86 -7.53 -1.03
C ILE A 25 11.52 -8.86 -1.39
N SER A 26 11.06 -9.51 -2.47
CA SER A 26 11.64 -10.75 -2.97
C SER A 26 13.12 -10.57 -3.32
N GLN A 27 13.46 -9.52 -4.07
CA GLN A 27 14.84 -9.19 -4.41
C GLN A 27 15.68 -8.86 -3.17
N TYR A 28 15.15 -8.11 -2.20
CA TYR A 28 15.83 -7.82 -0.94
C TYR A 28 16.22 -9.10 -0.20
N ARG A 29 15.30 -10.08 -0.12
CA ARG A 29 15.55 -11.38 0.51
C ARG A 29 16.59 -12.20 -0.24
N LEU A 30 16.58 -12.17 -1.57
CA LEU A 30 17.53 -12.93 -2.41
C LEU A 30 18.94 -12.34 -2.38
N LEU A 31 19.09 -11.01 -2.35
CA LEU A 31 20.38 -10.33 -2.48
C LEU A 31 21.12 -10.17 -1.14
N ARG A 32 20.44 -10.30 0.00
CA ARG A 32 21.01 -10.16 1.34
C ARG A 32 21.40 -11.53 1.90
N ARG A 33 22.61 -11.65 2.47
CA ARG A 33 23.06 -12.88 3.14
C ARG A 33 22.27 -13.22 4.40
N HIS A 34 21.84 -12.19 5.12
CA HIS A 34 21.02 -12.27 6.34
C HIS A 34 19.92 -11.21 6.25
N PRO A 35 18.88 -11.42 5.41
CA PRO A 35 17.78 -10.47 5.32
C PRO A 35 17.04 -10.45 6.66
N LYS A 36 16.66 -9.26 7.11
CA LYS A 36 15.68 -9.15 8.20
C LYS A 36 14.29 -9.49 7.69
N ASP A 37 13.42 -9.87 8.62
CA ASP A 37 12.01 -10.10 8.31
C ASP A 37 11.33 -8.77 8.01
N VAL A 38 10.98 -8.57 6.74
CA VAL A 38 10.16 -7.45 6.30
C VAL A 38 8.70 -7.83 6.45
N VAL A 39 7.97 -7.10 7.31
CA VAL A 39 6.52 -7.27 7.46
C VAL A 39 5.83 -6.47 6.36
N CYS A 40 5.21 -7.18 5.43
CA CYS A 40 4.40 -6.60 4.37
C CYS A 40 2.99 -7.20 4.40
N ILE A 41 1.99 -6.34 4.61
CA ILE A 41 0.61 -6.70 4.83
C ILE A 41 -0.23 -6.15 3.67
N GLY A 42 -0.91 -7.05 2.98
CA GLY A 42 -1.89 -6.71 1.96
C GLY A 42 -3.26 -6.43 2.56
N LEU A 43 -3.87 -5.30 2.24
CA LEU A 43 -5.23 -4.94 2.64
C LEU A 43 -6.15 -4.97 1.41
N THR A 44 -7.02 -5.96 1.31
CA THR A 44 -7.94 -6.07 0.16
C THR A 44 -9.31 -6.59 0.56
N MET A 45 -10.27 -6.41 -0.33
CA MET A 45 -11.60 -6.97 -0.15
C MET A 45 -11.60 -8.42 -0.62
N TRP A 46 -12.27 -9.30 0.12
CA TRP A 46 -12.52 -10.67 -0.28
C TRP A 46 -13.14 -10.75 -1.67
N GLY A 47 -14.07 -9.83 -1.97
CA GLY A 47 -14.80 -9.77 -3.23
C GLY A 47 -13.98 -9.48 -4.50
N THR A 48 -12.77 -8.92 -4.38
CA THR A 48 -11.90 -8.59 -5.55
C THR A 48 -11.01 -9.75 -5.96
N ILE A 49 -10.70 -10.65 -5.02
CA ILE A 49 -9.84 -11.81 -5.27
C ILE A 49 -10.56 -12.81 -6.16
N ASN A 50 -9.82 -13.41 -7.09
CA ASN A 50 -10.36 -14.42 -7.98
C ASN A 50 -10.95 -15.63 -7.22
N GLU A 51 -11.87 -16.32 -7.89
CA GLU A 51 -12.62 -17.42 -7.28
C GLU A 51 -11.73 -18.60 -6.87
N LYS A 52 -10.72 -18.93 -7.67
CA LYS A 52 -9.76 -20.01 -7.39
C LYS A 52 -9.02 -19.77 -6.07
N THR A 53 -8.40 -18.60 -5.91
CA THR A 53 -7.71 -18.20 -4.68
C THR A 53 -8.66 -18.19 -3.49
N ARG A 54 -9.90 -17.72 -3.64
CA ARG A 54 -10.91 -17.76 -2.58
C ARG A 54 -11.28 -19.19 -2.16
N ILE A 55 -11.44 -20.09 -3.11
CA ILE A 55 -11.71 -21.51 -2.84
C ILE A 55 -10.52 -22.14 -2.10
N ASP A 56 -9.30 -21.83 -2.52
CA ASP A 56 -8.09 -22.37 -1.91
C ASP A 56 -7.92 -21.86 -0.47
N LEU A 57 -8.17 -20.57 -0.22
CA LEU A 57 -8.17 -19.99 1.13
C LEU A 57 -9.25 -20.61 2.03
N LYS A 58 -10.46 -20.87 1.50
CA LYS A 58 -11.53 -21.57 2.23
C LYS A 58 -11.15 -23.01 2.59
N LYS A 59 -10.45 -23.72 1.70
CA LYS A 59 -9.94 -25.08 2.00
C LYS A 59 -8.87 -25.02 3.07
N ALA A 60 -7.94 -24.07 2.96
CA ALA A 60 -6.89 -23.87 3.95
C ALA A 60 -7.47 -23.58 5.35
N SER A 61 -8.51 -22.74 5.45
CA SER A 61 -9.13 -22.42 6.74
C SER A 61 -9.84 -23.62 7.37
N GLN A 62 -10.45 -24.50 6.57
CA GLN A 62 -11.15 -25.71 7.07
C GLN A 62 -10.21 -26.81 7.54
N ILE A 63 -8.99 -26.87 7.00
CA ILE A 63 -8.01 -27.91 7.33
C ILE A 63 -7.17 -27.52 8.57
N GLY A 64 -7.36 -26.31 9.11
CA GLY A 64 -6.47 -25.77 10.16
C GLY A 64 -5.05 -25.58 9.61
N ALA A 65 -4.94 -24.96 8.43
CA ALA A 65 -3.70 -24.88 7.66
C ALA A 65 -2.52 -24.34 8.49
N SER A 66 -1.50 -25.19 8.68
CA SER A 66 -0.12 -24.76 8.88
C SER A 66 0.38 -24.01 7.64
N ASP A 67 1.27 -23.03 7.81
CA ASP A 67 1.85 -22.17 6.76
C ASP A 67 2.24 -22.87 5.45
N GLU A 68 2.58 -24.16 5.48
CA GLU A 68 2.95 -24.95 4.29
C GLU A 68 1.79 -25.25 3.34
N ALA A 69 0.53 -25.30 3.81
CA ALA A 69 -0.62 -25.60 2.95
C ALA A 69 -1.02 -24.41 2.05
N CYS A 70 -0.70 -23.18 2.46
CA CYS A 70 -1.03 -21.96 1.72
C CYS A 70 0.02 -21.60 0.65
N LYS A 71 1.21 -22.25 0.67
CA LYS A 71 2.28 -22.07 -0.34
C LYS A 71 2.01 -22.77 -1.68
N ARG A 72 0.86 -23.43 -1.87
CA ARG A 72 0.56 -24.13 -3.12
C ARG A 72 0.20 -23.17 -4.25
N GLN A 73 1.24 -22.75 -4.96
CA GLN A 73 1.30 -22.46 -6.38
C GLN A 73 0.02 -21.80 -6.94
N ILE A 74 -0.06 -20.47 -6.79
CA ILE A 74 -0.92 -19.64 -7.65
C ILE A 74 -0.36 -19.84 -9.07
N ARG A 75 -0.90 -20.83 -9.78
CA ARG A 75 -0.59 -21.05 -11.20
C ARG A 75 -1.32 -19.98 -11.99
N ASP A 76 -0.58 -19.27 -12.83
CA ASP A 76 -1.05 -18.35 -13.86
C ASP A 76 -1.91 -19.11 -14.88
N ASP A 77 -3.12 -19.52 -14.49
CA ASP A 77 -4.15 -19.90 -15.43
C ASP A 77 -4.87 -18.61 -15.87
N VAL A 78 -4.89 -18.41 -17.18
CA VAL A 78 -5.55 -17.30 -17.86
C VAL A 78 -7.06 -17.38 -17.62
N GLN A 79 -7.54 -16.71 -16.57
CA GLN A 79 -8.92 -16.26 -16.44
C GLN A 79 -8.89 -14.75 -16.29
N GLU A 80 -9.26 -14.07 -17.38
CA GLU A 80 -8.92 -12.67 -17.68
C GLU A 80 -9.53 -11.59 -16.79
N ASP A 81 -10.32 -11.90 -15.76
CA ASP A 81 -11.14 -10.85 -15.12
C ASP A 81 -10.97 -10.64 -13.61
N LYS A 82 -10.06 -11.34 -12.91
CA LYS A 82 -9.96 -11.20 -11.44
C LYS A 82 -8.54 -11.21 -10.88
N GLU A 83 -8.34 -10.38 -9.87
CA GLU A 83 -7.04 -10.11 -9.25
C GLU A 83 -6.58 -11.30 -8.38
N THR A 84 -5.28 -11.60 -8.40
CA THR A 84 -4.63 -12.56 -7.49
C THR A 84 -3.99 -11.83 -6.32
N LEU A 85 -3.81 -12.53 -5.20
CA LEU A 85 -2.95 -12.04 -4.12
C LEU A 85 -1.49 -12.11 -4.56
N ASP A 86 -0.71 -11.11 -4.17
CA ASP A 86 0.73 -11.08 -4.40
C ASP A 86 1.43 -12.12 -3.49
N PRO A 87 2.27 -13.01 -4.06
CA PRO A 87 2.88 -14.10 -3.32
C PRO A 87 4.06 -13.69 -2.43
N HIS A 88 4.50 -12.43 -2.50
CA HIS A 88 5.66 -11.92 -1.77
C HIS A 88 5.29 -11.15 -0.50
N HIS A 89 3.99 -10.89 -0.30
CA HIS A 89 3.48 -10.36 0.95
C HIS A 89 3.58 -11.41 2.06
N THR A 90 3.87 -10.94 3.28
CA THR A 90 3.96 -11.84 4.45
C THR A 90 2.60 -12.16 5.04
N HIS A 91 1.66 -11.22 4.95
CA HIS A 91 0.34 -11.31 5.54
C HIS A 91 -0.68 -10.68 4.59
N CYS A 92 -1.94 -11.08 4.72
CA CYS A 92 -3.06 -10.41 4.09
C CYS A 92 -4.24 -10.29 5.07
N ILE A 93 -4.94 -9.18 5.02
CA ILE A 93 -6.19 -8.94 5.74
C ILE A 93 -7.27 -8.77 4.68
N LEU A 94 -8.26 -9.66 4.74
CA LEU A 94 -9.34 -9.76 3.76
C LEU A 94 -10.62 -9.20 4.37
N PHE A 95 -11.05 -8.04 3.88
CA PHE A 95 -12.29 -7.39 4.29
C PHE A 95 -13.47 -7.99 3.54
N ASP A 96 -14.56 -8.34 4.20
CA ASP A 96 -15.74 -8.91 3.55
C ASP A 96 -16.97 -8.02 3.71
N SER A 97 -17.48 -7.48 2.60
CA SER A 97 -18.76 -6.76 2.52
C SER A 97 -19.91 -7.63 2.00
N GLY A 98 -19.63 -8.87 1.59
CA GLY A 98 -20.56 -9.73 0.86
C GLY A 98 -20.68 -9.42 -0.63
N ASN A 99 -20.11 -8.31 -1.12
CA ASN A 99 -20.17 -7.92 -2.53
C ASN A 99 -18.97 -8.45 -3.33
N LEU A 100 -19.18 -8.73 -4.61
CA LEU A 100 -18.09 -9.01 -5.55
C LEU A 100 -17.62 -7.72 -6.23
N ASN A 101 -16.33 -7.67 -6.56
CA ASN A 101 -15.71 -6.57 -7.30
C ASN A 101 -15.78 -5.19 -6.60
N GLU A 102 -16.02 -5.18 -5.29
CA GLU A 102 -15.93 -3.97 -4.47
C GLU A 102 -14.50 -3.85 -3.94
N TYR A 103 -13.82 -2.75 -4.26
CA TYR A 103 -12.46 -2.47 -3.78
C TYR A 103 -12.50 -1.79 -2.42
N LEU A 104 -11.44 -2.03 -1.62
CA LEU A 104 -11.28 -1.37 -0.33
C LEU A 104 -11.21 0.13 -0.57
N SER A 105 -12.08 0.89 0.09
CA SER A 105 -12.05 2.35 -0.05
C SER A 105 -10.86 2.94 0.68
N ASP A 106 -10.37 4.07 0.19
CA ASP A 106 -9.26 4.78 0.83
C ASP A 106 -9.59 5.26 2.25
N SER A 107 -10.87 5.53 2.54
CA SER A 107 -11.34 5.84 3.90
C SER A 107 -11.26 4.60 4.80
N GLN A 108 -11.70 3.42 4.35
CA GLN A 108 -11.55 2.18 5.13
C GLN A 108 -10.09 1.86 5.41
N ARG A 109 -9.22 1.97 4.40
CA ARG A 109 -7.77 1.79 4.56
C ARG A 109 -7.20 2.79 5.56
N SER A 110 -7.59 4.06 5.47
CA SER A 110 -7.05 5.07 6.35
C SER A 110 -7.56 4.96 7.78
N SER A 111 -8.83 4.59 7.99
CA SER A 111 -9.37 4.27 9.31
C SER A 111 -8.67 3.07 9.94
N PHE A 112 -8.31 2.04 9.14
CA PHE A 112 -7.51 0.93 9.63
C PHE A 112 -6.13 1.39 10.10
N VAL A 113 -5.43 2.19 9.29
CA VAL A 113 -4.11 2.75 9.68
C VAL A 113 -4.25 3.61 10.93
N GLN A 114 -5.27 4.46 11.00
CA GLN A 114 -5.54 5.29 12.16
C GLN A 114 -5.76 4.44 13.40
N TYR A 115 -6.57 3.38 13.31
CA TYR A 115 -6.81 2.45 14.41
C TYR A 115 -5.52 1.76 14.90
N VAL A 116 -4.66 1.33 13.97
CA VAL A 116 -3.36 0.73 14.32
C VAL A 116 -2.43 1.75 14.99
N CYS A 117 -2.48 3.01 14.57
CA CYS A 117 -1.66 4.08 15.13
C CYS A 117 -2.22 4.69 16.44
N ASP A 118 -3.54 4.65 16.66
CA ASP A 118 -4.24 5.26 17.80
C ASP A 118 -4.22 4.42 19.09
N ASP A 119 -3.48 3.32 19.11
CA ASP A 119 -3.37 2.50 20.32
C ASP A 119 -2.75 3.34 21.46
N LYS A 120 -3.63 3.75 22.39
CA LYS A 120 -3.46 4.82 23.39
C LYS A 120 -2.31 4.59 24.39
N ASN A 121 -1.60 3.47 24.28
CA ASN A 121 -0.52 3.08 25.15
C ASN A 121 0.88 3.29 24.55
N SER A 122 1.00 3.75 23.29
CA SER A 122 2.31 4.00 22.71
C SER A 122 2.34 5.26 21.85
N HIS A 123 3.19 6.22 22.21
CA HIS A 123 3.67 7.28 21.32
C HIS A 123 4.58 6.73 20.19
N ALA A 124 4.38 5.50 19.72
CA ALA A 124 5.40 4.72 19.02
C ALA A 124 5.06 4.36 17.57
N CYS A 125 3.82 4.56 17.11
CA CYS A 125 3.43 4.21 15.74
C CYS A 125 3.23 5.48 14.89
N TYR A 126 4.17 5.73 13.96
CA TYR A 126 4.05 6.79 12.96
C TYR A 126 3.76 6.16 11.60
N ALA A 127 2.65 6.55 10.98
CA ALA A 127 2.35 6.19 9.60
C ALA A 127 2.87 7.27 8.65
N VAL A 128 3.38 6.84 7.48
CA VAL A 128 3.76 7.70 6.37
C VAL A 128 3.16 7.12 5.10
N THR A 129 2.57 7.96 4.26
CA THR A 129 2.04 7.54 2.97
C THR A 129 3.03 7.86 1.86
N ILE A 130 3.30 6.87 1.01
CA ILE A 130 4.15 7.04 -0.17
C ILE A 130 3.26 6.96 -1.41
N VAL A 131 3.31 7.98 -2.25
CA VAL A 131 2.59 8.06 -3.52
C VAL A 131 3.56 7.78 -4.66
N VAL A 132 3.34 6.64 -5.32
CA VAL A 132 4.00 6.25 -6.57
C VAL A 132 2.93 6.19 -7.64
N GLU A 133 3.12 6.93 -8.72
CA GLU A 133 2.15 7.12 -9.79
C GLU A 133 0.75 7.61 -9.35
N GLY A 134 -0.15 6.71 -8.95
CA GLY A 134 -1.52 7.04 -8.55
C GLY A 134 -2.52 7.25 -9.69
N GLY A 135 -3.79 7.39 -9.32
CA GLY A 135 -4.94 7.58 -10.22
C GLY A 135 -5.83 8.73 -9.77
N LEU A 136 -7.04 8.82 -10.33
CA LEU A 136 -7.96 9.95 -10.08
C LEU A 136 -8.37 10.12 -8.61
N LYS A 137 -8.37 9.03 -7.82
CA LYS A 137 -8.70 9.08 -6.39
C LYS A 137 -7.50 9.48 -5.51
N THR A 138 -6.27 9.41 -6.02
CA THR A 138 -5.05 9.68 -5.25
C THR A 138 -5.05 11.06 -4.57
N PRO A 139 -5.51 12.18 -5.18
CA PRO A 139 -5.55 13.46 -4.47
C PRO A 139 -6.45 13.45 -3.24
N GLN A 140 -7.56 12.69 -3.28
CA GLN A 140 -8.48 12.55 -2.15
C GLN A 140 -7.81 11.81 -0.99
N VAL A 141 -7.02 10.78 -1.29
CA VAL A 141 -6.20 10.05 -0.30
C VAL A 141 -5.16 10.96 0.31
N VAL A 142 -4.40 11.68 -0.52
CA VAL A 142 -3.35 12.60 -0.06
C VAL A 142 -3.94 13.66 0.85
N GLN A 143 -5.09 14.24 0.48
CA GLN A 143 -5.78 15.22 1.31
C GLN A 143 -6.22 14.61 2.65
N PHE A 144 -6.84 13.43 2.63
CA PHE A 144 -7.26 12.73 3.85
C PHE A 144 -6.07 12.51 4.80
N ASP A 145 -4.92 12.10 4.27
CA ASP A 145 -3.73 11.81 5.05
C ASP A 145 -3.17 13.07 5.70
N ILE A 146 -3.07 14.16 4.93
CA ILE A 146 -2.65 15.46 5.43
C ILE A 146 -3.59 15.96 6.53
N ASP A 147 -4.91 15.84 6.33
CA ASP A 147 -5.92 16.28 7.30
C ASP A 147 -5.84 15.52 8.63
N ASN A 148 -5.36 14.27 8.60
CA ASN A 148 -5.13 13.44 9.79
C ASN A 148 -3.69 13.52 10.31
N GLY A 149 -2.89 14.49 9.84
CA GLY A 149 -1.51 14.70 10.32
C GLY A 149 -0.52 13.62 9.88
N ARG A 150 -0.88 12.78 8.89
CA ARG A 150 -0.01 11.76 8.33
C ARG A 150 0.88 12.36 7.23
N PRO A 151 2.22 12.32 7.38
CA PRO A 151 3.12 12.79 6.33
C PRO A 151 2.93 12.02 5.02
N VAL A 152 2.98 12.75 3.90
CA VAL A 152 2.89 12.20 2.55
C VAL A 152 4.17 12.47 1.79
N VAL A 153 4.75 11.43 1.20
CA VAL A 153 5.91 11.49 0.32
C VAL A 153 5.44 11.20 -1.10
N ILE A 154 5.64 12.14 -2.03
CA ILE A 154 5.31 11.97 -3.44
C ILE A 154 6.59 11.71 -4.21
N ILE A 155 6.61 10.64 -5.02
CA ILE A 155 7.76 10.28 -5.83
C ILE A 155 7.65 10.95 -7.21
N HIS A 156 8.29 12.10 -7.36
CA HIS A 156 8.41 12.81 -8.64
C HIS A 156 9.07 11.92 -9.70
N GLY A 157 8.55 11.96 -10.93
CA GLY A 157 9.03 11.18 -12.07
C GLY A 157 8.53 9.73 -12.09
N SER A 158 7.68 9.35 -11.13
CA SER A 158 7.03 8.04 -11.15
C SER A 158 5.89 7.99 -12.17
N GLY A 159 5.31 9.12 -12.57
CA GLY A 159 4.24 9.20 -13.57
C GLY A 159 2.87 9.58 -13.00
N ARG A 160 1.88 9.69 -13.89
CA ARG A 160 0.45 9.89 -13.56
C ARG A 160 0.20 11.01 -12.53
N MET A 161 -0.56 10.72 -11.47
CA MET A 161 -1.00 11.73 -10.49
C MET A 161 0.14 12.23 -9.61
N ALA A 162 1.15 11.40 -9.33
CA ALA A 162 2.32 11.76 -8.55
C ALA A 162 3.05 12.93 -9.21
N ASP A 163 3.28 12.87 -10.52
CA ASP A 163 3.94 13.95 -11.27
C ASP A 163 3.08 15.21 -11.35
N VAL A 164 1.76 15.06 -11.49
CA VAL A 164 0.84 16.20 -11.45
C VAL A 164 0.94 16.91 -10.10
N LEU A 165 0.87 16.16 -9.00
CA LEU A 165 0.96 16.72 -7.65
C LEU A 165 2.33 17.33 -7.37
N SER A 166 3.44 16.65 -7.73
CA SER A 166 4.79 17.17 -7.49
C SER A 166 5.04 18.46 -8.28
N ASN A 167 4.67 18.50 -9.57
CA ASN A 167 4.82 19.70 -10.39
C ASN A 167 3.99 20.88 -9.87
N LEU A 168 2.78 20.62 -9.36
CA LEU A 168 1.96 21.66 -8.74
C LEU A 168 2.61 22.23 -7.47
N ILE A 169 3.19 21.37 -6.62
CA ILE A 169 3.89 21.77 -5.39
C ILE A 169 5.15 22.59 -5.71
N GLU A 170 5.90 22.19 -6.73
CA GLU A 170 7.08 22.94 -7.19
C GLU A 170 6.68 24.34 -7.69
N LEU A 171 5.64 24.43 -8.52
CA LEU A 171 5.12 25.70 -9.02
C LEU A 171 4.66 26.63 -7.88
N THR A 172 3.87 26.13 -6.93
CA THR A 172 3.40 26.97 -5.80
C THR A 172 4.54 27.44 -4.91
N THR A 173 5.53 26.57 -4.68
CA THR A 173 6.72 26.92 -3.90
C THR A 173 7.53 28.03 -4.58
N ASP A 174 7.71 27.95 -5.90
CA ASP A 174 8.40 28.98 -6.67
C ASP A 174 7.63 30.32 -6.65
N PHE A 175 6.30 30.27 -6.75
CA PHE A 175 5.47 31.48 -6.63
C PHE A 175 5.63 32.16 -5.26
N ASP A 176 5.62 31.38 -4.18
CA ASP A 176 5.77 31.91 -2.81
C ASP A 176 7.16 32.51 -2.57
N GLN A 177 8.22 31.82 -3.03
CA GLN A 177 9.58 32.34 -2.94
C GLN A 177 9.74 33.65 -3.72
N ASN A 178 9.17 33.72 -4.92
CA ASN A 178 9.19 34.93 -5.73
C ASN A 178 8.45 36.08 -5.04
N LYS A 179 7.25 35.82 -4.49
CA LYS A 179 6.47 36.82 -3.74
C LYS A 179 7.24 37.37 -2.52
N GLN A 180 7.91 36.51 -1.76
CA GLN A 180 8.74 36.92 -0.62
C GLN A 180 9.94 37.78 -1.06
N ARG A 181 10.61 37.42 -2.16
CA ARG A 181 11.71 38.22 -2.73
C ARG A 181 11.25 39.63 -3.11
N PHE A 182 10.09 39.78 -3.74
CA PHE A 182 9.53 41.09 -4.07
C PHE A 182 9.11 41.90 -2.84
N ALA A 183 8.59 41.23 -1.79
CA ALA A 183 8.22 41.90 -0.54
C ALA A 183 9.44 42.41 0.25
N SER A 184 10.57 41.70 0.21
CA SER A 184 11.82 42.07 0.92
C SER A 184 12.62 43.22 0.29
N ARG A 185 12.24 43.68 -0.91
CA ARG A 185 12.91 44.75 -1.66
C ARG A 185 12.26 46.14 -1.48
N LYS A 186 11.23 46.24 -0.64
CA LYS A 186 10.61 47.50 -0.20
C LYS A 186 11.00 47.81 1.23
#